data_AF-A0A8T4KV78-F1
#
_entry.id   AF-A0A8T4KV78-F1
#
_cell.length_a   1.000
_cell.length_b   1.000
_cell.length_c   1.000
_cell.angle_alpha   90.00
_cell.angle_beta   90.00
_cell.angle_gamma   90.00
#
_symmetry.space_group_name_H-M   'P 1'
#
loop_
_entity.id
_entity.type
_entity.pdbx_description
1 polymer ?
#
loop_
_entity_poly.entity_id
_entity_poly.type
_entity_poly.pdbx_seq_one_letter_code
_entity_poly.pdbx_strand_id
1 'polypeptide(L)'
;MNFNYAAKLAALFIFFYAVLFVISNLINLGLTAWSNNPMFWLMPFVGFFFVFIAIDYIDKYLEIKFANTVFFPLAFIIACFISFWVVLYVYIGNTAQLSGQAAVVFDFWERLRASAFLLFTFSGLFGWASKIAMDKIGK
;
A
#
# COMPACT_ATOMS: atom_id res chain seq x y z
N MET A 1 -3.47 -9.71 -23.27
CA MET A 1 -2.20 -9.45 -22.53
C MET A 1 -1.18 -10.44 -23.05
N ASN A 2 0.00 -9.97 -23.51
CA ASN A 2 1.04 -10.87 -24.00
C ASN A 2 1.52 -11.76 -22.82
N PHE A 3 1.69 -13.07 -23.01
CA PHE A 3 2.14 -13.99 -21.96
C PHE A 3 3.45 -13.50 -21.30
N ASN A 4 4.32 -12.89 -22.10
CA ASN A 4 5.56 -12.27 -21.66
C ASN A 4 5.33 -11.09 -20.68
N TYR A 5 4.29 -10.28 -20.91
CA TYR A 5 3.95 -9.16 -20.03
C TYR A 5 3.48 -9.64 -18.65
N ALA A 6 2.59 -10.63 -18.62
CA ALA A 6 2.08 -11.19 -17.37
C ALA A 6 3.21 -11.86 -16.55
N ALA A 7 4.11 -12.58 -17.22
CA ALA A 7 5.27 -13.19 -16.56
C ALA A 7 6.21 -12.15 -15.95
N LYS A 8 6.52 -11.06 -16.67
CA LYS A 8 7.32 -9.94 -16.15
C LYS A 8 6.68 -9.28 -14.94
N LEU A 9 5.36 -9.03 -15.00
CA LEU A 9 4.61 -8.44 -13.89
C LEU A 9 4.61 -9.35 -12.66
N ALA A 10 4.38 -10.65 -12.84
CA ALA A 10 4.44 -11.63 -11.77
C ALA A 10 5.83 -11.71 -11.14
N ALA A 11 6.89 -11.67 -11.95
CA ALA A 11 8.27 -11.67 -11.45
C ALA A 11 8.57 -10.42 -10.59
N LEU A 12 8.15 -9.23 -11.06
CA LEU A 12 8.29 -7.98 -10.29
C LEU A 12 7.50 -8.04 -8.99
N PHE A 13 6.27 -8.52 -9.03
CA PHE A 13 5.46 -8.70 -7.83
C PHE A 13 6.13 -9.63 -6.82
N ILE A 14 6.58 -10.82 -7.24
CA ILE A 14 7.26 -11.79 -6.36
C ILE A 14 8.52 -11.17 -5.74
N PHE A 15 9.32 -10.48 -6.56
CA PHE A 15 10.53 -9.80 -6.08
C PHE A 15 10.21 -8.76 -5.01
N PHE A 16 9.29 -7.83 -5.28
CA PHE A 16 8.93 -6.78 -4.33
C PHE A 16 8.21 -7.31 -3.08
N TYR A 17 7.41 -8.36 -3.23
CA TYR A 17 6.78 -9.05 -2.12
C TYR A 17 7.83 -9.67 -1.19
N ALA A 18 8.84 -10.34 -1.75
CA ALA A 18 9.94 -10.91 -0.98
C ALA A 18 10.76 -9.81 -0.27
N VAL A 19 11.05 -8.70 -0.94
CA VAL A 19 11.71 -7.53 -0.34
C VAL A 19 10.89 -6.98 0.82
N LEU A 20 9.58 -6.79 0.64
CA LEU A 20 8.70 -6.27 1.67
C LEU A 20 8.60 -7.21 2.87
N PHE A 21 8.55 -8.52 2.62
CA PHE A 21 8.57 -9.55 3.66
C PHE A 21 9.86 -9.46 4.49
N VAL A 22 11.03 -9.40 3.84
CA VAL A 22 12.32 -9.28 4.53
C VAL A 22 12.39 -7.98 5.33
N ILE A 23 12.05 -6.84 4.73
CA ILE A 23 12.06 -5.55 5.42
C ILE A 23 11.13 -5.60 6.63
N SER A 24 9.89 -6.04 6.45
CA SER A 24 8.90 -6.12 7.53
C SER A 24 9.43 -6.92 8.72
N ASN A 25 10.15 -8.01 8.48
CA ASN A 25 10.76 -8.81 9.53
C ASN A 25 11.95 -8.12 10.21
N LEU A 26 12.78 -7.39 9.45
CA LEU A 26 13.90 -6.63 10.00
C LEU A 26 13.46 -5.47 10.90
N ILE A 27 12.36 -4.78 10.54
CA ILE A 27 11.82 -3.67 11.33
C ILE A 27 10.73 -4.10 12.32
N ASN A 28 10.62 -5.41 12.56
CA ASN A 28 9.66 -6.02 13.48
C ASN A 28 8.20 -5.57 13.24
N LEU A 29 7.82 -5.37 11.97
CA LEU A 29 6.43 -5.25 11.52
C LEU A 29 5.70 -6.61 11.52
N GLY A 30 6.17 -7.55 12.35
CA GLY A 30 5.43 -8.72 12.81
C GLY A 30 5.53 -9.95 11.93
N LEU A 31 6.61 -10.74 12.04
CA LEU A 31 6.71 -12.12 11.52
C LEU A 31 5.50 -12.96 11.97
N THR A 32 5.05 -12.76 13.21
CA THR A 32 3.84 -13.37 13.79
C THR A 32 2.54 -12.78 13.24
N ALA A 33 2.53 -11.55 12.75
CA ALA A 33 1.36 -10.94 12.14
C ALA A 33 1.12 -11.49 10.73
N TRP A 34 2.19 -11.75 9.95
CA TRP A 34 2.12 -12.41 8.64
C TRP A 34 1.51 -13.82 8.71
N SER A 35 1.83 -14.60 9.75
CA SER A 35 1.31 -15.97 9.89
C SER A 35 -0.11 -16.03 10.46
N ASN A 36 -0.48 -15.07 11.31
CA ASN A 36 -1.73 -15.14 12.08
C ASN A 36 -2.87 -14.28 11.53
N ASN A 37 -2.59 -13.32 10.64
CA ASN A 37 -3.61 -12.44 10.10
C ASN A 37 -3.52 -12.31 8.57
N PRO A 38 -4.56 -12.74 7.83
CA PRO A 38 -4.51 -12.74 6.37
C PRO A 38 -4.39 -11.37 5.73
N MET A 39 -4.73 -10.30 6.45
CA MET A 39 -4.51 -8.95 5.96
C MET A 39 -3.03 -8.67 5.69
N PHE A 40 -2.09 -9.25 6.45
CA PHE A 40 -0.67 -8.94 6.29
C PHE A 40 -0.07 -9.51 5.00
N TRP A 41 -0.55 -10.66 4.52
CA TRP A 41 -0.13 -11.18 3.21
C TRP A 41 -0.99 -10.68 2.04
N LEU A 42 -2.25 -10.30 2.28
CA LEU A 42 -3.14 -9.80 1.24
C LEU A 42 -2.91 -8.32 0.90
N MET A 43 -2.61 -7.48 1.90
CA MET A 43 -2.40 -6.04 1.70
C MET A 43 -1.26 -5.71 0.73
N PRO A 44 -0.12 -6.42 0.73
CA PRO A 44 0.90 -6.29 -0.31
C PRO A 44 0.36 -6.54 -1.73
N PHE A 45 -0.49 -7.56 -1.90
CA PHE A 45 -1.10 -7.85 -3.18
C PHE A 45 -2.03 -6.72 -3.62
N VAL A 46 -2.94 -6.32 -2.73
CA VAL A 46 -3.92 -5.27 -3.02
C VAL A 46 -3.22 -3.95 -3.33
N GLY A 47 -2.27 -3.52 -2.51
CA GLY A 47 -1.56 -2.25 -2.73
C GLY A 47 -0.79 -2.24 -4.05
N PHE A 48 -0.05 -3.31 -4.34
CA PHE A 48 0.72 -3.42 -5.57
C PHE A 48 -0.15 -3.31 -6.82
N PHE A 49 -1.16 -4.18 -6.95
CA PHE A 49 -2.00 -4.20 -8.15
C PHE A 49 -2.93 -2.99 -8.24
N PHE A 50 -3.42 -2.50 -7.10
CA PHE A 50 -4.23 -1.28 -7.05
C PHE A 50 -3.47 -0.11 -7.67
N VAL A 51 -2.25 0.20 -7.20
CA VAL A 51 -1.47 1.33 -7.73
C VAL A 51 -1.02 1.06 -9.16
N PHE A 52 -0.57 -0.15 -9.48
CA PHE A 52 -0.14 -0.52 -10.82
C PHE A 52 -1.22 -0.24 -11.87
N ILE A 53 -2.47 -0.59 -11.57
CA ILE A 53 -3.63 -0.36 -12.44
C ILE A 53 -4.09 1.10 -12.36
N ALA A 54 -4.18 1.67 -11.16
CA ALA A 54 -4.71 3.02 -10.95
C ALA A 54 -3.90 4.10 -11.69
N ILE A 55 -2.59 3.90 -11.84
CA ILE A 55 -1.73 4.81 -12.61
C ILE A 55 -2.24 5.03 -14.04
N ASP A 56 -2.62 3.97 -14.75
CA ASP A 56 -3.13 4.08 -16.12
C ASP A 56 -4.46 4.87 -16.15
N TYR A 57 -5.30 4.73 -15.12
CA TYR A 57 -6.54 5.50 -14.97
C TYR A 57 -6.27 6.98 -14.66
N ILE A 58 -5.32 7.26 -13.76
CA ILE A 58 -4.95 8.62 -13.35
C ILE A 58 -4.36 9.40 -14.54
N ASP A 59 -3.39 8.80 -15.25
CA ASP A 59 -2.75 9.45 -16.40
C ASP A 59 -3.76 9.70 -17.53
N LYS A 60 -4.73 8.79 -17.72
CA LYS A 60 -5.82 8.98 -18.68
C LYS A 60 -6.75 10.14 -18.30
N TYR A 61 -7.05 10.30 -17.02
CA TYR A 61 -8.00 11.32 -16.55
C TYR A 61 -7.38 12.72 -16.44
N LEU A 62 -6.13 12.80 -16.00
CA LEU A 62 -5.44 14.09 -15.81
C LEU A 62 -4.81 14.62 -17.10
N GLU A 63 -4.81 13.85 -18.20
CA GLU A 63 -4.13 14.15 -19.47
C GLU A 63 -2.65 14.52 -19.32
N ILE A 64 -2.06 14.20 -18.17
CA ILE A 64 -0.68 14.45 -17.79
C ILE A 64 -0.10 13.12 -17.35
N LYS A 65 1.16 12.84 -17.72
CA LYS A 65 1.92 11.68 -17.25
C LYS A 65 2.35 11.84 -15.78
N PHE A 66 1.40 12.19 -14.90
CA PHE A 66 1.65 12.50 -13.50
C PHE A 66 2.27 11.30 -12.80
N ALA A 67 1.87 10.08 -13.16
CA ALA A 67 2.42 8.86 -12.60
C ALA A 67 3.90 8.65 -12.93
N ASN A 68 4.46 9.29 -13.96
CA ASN A 68 5.90 9.21 -14.25
C ASN A 68 6.73 10.28 -13.51
N THR A 69 6.10 11.10 -12.67
CA THR A 69 6.78 12.15 -11.92
C THR A 69 7.20 11.66 -10.53
N VAL A 70 8.26 12.27 -9.99
CA VAL A 70 8.74 12.04 -8.61
C VAL A 70 7.72 12.51 -7.57
N PHE A 71 6.74 13.33 -7.97
CA PHE A 71 5.68 13.82 -7.09
C PHE A 71 4.63 12.76 -6.77
N PHE A 72 4.42 11.77 -7.65
CA PHE A 72 3.39 10.75 -7.44
C PHE A 72 3.63 9.94 -6.16
N PRO A 73 4.83 9.36 -5.89
CA PRO A 73 5.10 8.67 -4.63
C PRO A 73 4.79 9.51 -3.39
N LEU A 74 5.18 10.78 -3.38
CA LEU A 74 4.95 11.69 -2.26
C LEU A 74 3.45 11.93 -2.05
N ALA A 75 2.73 12.27 -3.12
CA ALA A 75 1.29 12.48 -3.08
C ALA A 75 0.55 11.21 -2.61
N PHE A 76 0.98 10.04 -3.09
CA PHE A 76 0.40 8.75 -2.71
C PHE A 76 0.61 8.44 -1.23
N ILE A 77 1.81 8.64 -0.69
CA ILE A 77 2.10 8.44 0.74
C ILE A 77 1.24 9.39 1.58
N ILE A 78 1.18 10.68 1.23
CA ILE A 78 0.38 11.67 1.97
C ILE A 78 -1.10 11.27 1.94
N ALA A 79 -1.63 10.91 0.77
CA ALA A 79 -3.01 10.46 0.63
C ALA A 79 -3.28 9.22 1.49
N CYS A 80 -2.39 8.23 1.49
CA CYS A 80 -2.49 7.05 2.35
C CYS A 80 -2.54 7.43 3.83
N PHE A 81 -1.63 8.29 4.30
CA PHE A 81 -1.58 8.69 5.71
C PHE A 81 -2.85 9.43 6.14
N ILE A 82 -3.35 10.34 5.31
CA ILE A 82 -4.62 11.04 5.55
C ILE A 82 -5.77 10.03 5.59
N SER A 83 -5.85 9.10 4.63
CA SER A 83 -6.88 8.06 4.61
C SER A 83 -6.85 7.19 5.86
N PHE A 84 -5.67 6.76 6.31
CA PHE A 84 -5.53 5.97 7.54
C PHE A 84 -5.95 6.77 8.76
N TRP A 85 -5.54 8.04 8.86
CA TRP A 85 -5.92 8.91 9.97
C TRP A 85 -7.44 9.10 10.06
N VAL A 86 -8.11 9.38 8.93
CA VAL A 86 -9.57 9.53 8.87
C VAL A 86 -10.27 8.24 9.28
N VAL A 87 -9.86 7.09 8.72
CA VAL A 87 -10.47 5.79 9.04
C VAL A 87 -10.27 5.44 10.50
N LEU A 88 -9.08 5.66 11.05
CA LEU A 88 -8.78 5.39 12.46
C LEU A 88 -9.61 6.30 13.39
N TYR A 89 -9.72 7.59 13.05
CA TYR A 89 -10.52 8.54 13.82
C TYR A 89 -12.00 8.14 13.85
N VAL A 90 -12.57 7.80 12.69
CA VAL A 90 -13.97 7.35 12.58
C VAL A 90 -14.17 6.04 13.34
N TYR A 91 -13.26 5.08 13.20
CA TYR A 91 -13.33 3.81 13.92
C TYR A 91 -13.34 4.03 15.44
N ILE A 92 -12.41 4.82 15.96
CA ILE A 92 -12.30 5.07 17.40
C ILE A 92 -13.52 5.85 17.90
N GLY A 93 -13.98 6.86 17.16
CA GLY A 93 -15.19 7.61 17.49
C GLY A 93 -16.41 6.71 17.63
N ASN A 94 -16.61 5.80 16.67
CA ASN A 94 -17.69 4.82 16.73
C ASN A 94 -17.55 3.86 17.92
N THR A 95 -16.33 3.37 18.20
CA THR A 95 -16.14 2.47 19.36
C THR A 95 -16.37 3.15 20.70
N ALA A 96 -15.96 4.42 20.85
CA ALA A 96 -16.21 5.20 22.06
C ALA A 96 -17.72 5.42 22.27
N GLN A 97 -18.43 5.78 21.21
CA GLN A 97 -19.89 5.93 21.24
C GLN A 97 -20.62 4.64 21.61
N LEU A 98 -20.19 3.50 21.05
CA LEU A 98 -20.80 2.20 21.30
C LEU A 98 -20.50 1.64 22.70
N SER A 99 -19.33 1.97 23.27
CA SER A 99 -18.91 1.52 24.60
C SER A 99 -19.34 2.45 25.74
N GLY A 100 -19.96 3.59 25.43
CA GLY A 100 -20.34 4.62 26.41
C GLY A 100 -19.14 5.30 27.09
N GLN A 101 -17.94 5.17 26.51
CA GLN A 101 -16.72 5.80 27.02
C GLN A 101 -16.50 7.15 26.35
N ALA A 102 -15.90 8.09 27.09
CA ALA A 102 -15.42 9.34 26.52
C ALA A 102 -14.32 9.07 25.47
N ALA A 103 -14.13 10.00 24.53
CA ALA A 103 -13.18 9.87 23.43
C ALA A 103 -11.79 9.42 23.92
N VAL A 104 -11.35 8.24 23.47
CA VAL A 104 -10.08 7.64 23.88
C VAL A 104 -8.95 8.33 23.15
N VAL A 105 -7.97 8.85 23.89
CA VAL A 105 -6.69 9.31 23.34
C VAL A 105 -5.92 8.08 22.84
N PHE A 106 -5.51 8.10 21.58
CA PHE A 106 -4.79 6.98 20.97
C PHE A 106 -3.46 7.44 20.37
N ASP A 107 -2.46 6.57 20.42
CA ASP A 107 -1.20 6.76 19.73
C ASP A 107 -1.35 6.34 18.25
N PHE A 108 -1.37 7.34 17.37
CA PHE A 108 -1.44 7.14 15.92
C PHE A 108 -0.30 6.27 15.39
N TRP A 109 0.93 6.49 15.86
CA TRP A 109 2.13 5.82 15.34
C TRP A 109 2.20 4.37 15.79
N GLU A 110 1.74 4.08 17.01
CA GLU A 110 1.58 2.71 17.48
C GLU A 110 0.55 1.96 16.63
N ARG A 111 -0.63 2.55 16.41
CA ARG A 111 -1.69 1.94 15.60
C ARG A 111 -1.28 1.75 14.15
N LEU A 112 -0.56 2.71 13.56
CA LEU A 112 -0.05 2.62 12.20
C LEU A 112 0.93 1.45 12.06
N ARG A 113 1.91 1.32 12.97
CA ARG A 113 2.90 0.23 12.96
C ARG A 113 2.28 -1.14 13.22
N ALA A 114 1.23 -1.20 14.03
CA ALA A 114 0.50 -2.44 14.29
C ALA A 114 -0.45 -2.84 13.14
N SER A 115 -0.65 -1.98 12.13
CA SER A 115 -1.58 -2.21 11.04
C SER A 115 -0.90 -2.76 9.78
N ALA A 116 -1.65 -3.51 8.97
CA ALA A 116 -1.21 -3.90 7.63
C ALA A 116 -1.20 -2.72 6.62
N PHE A 117 -1.51 -1.49 7.06
CA PHE A 117 -1.62 -0.33 6.20
C PHE A 117 -0.27 0.08 5.60
N LEU A 118 0.81 0.01 6.38
CA LEU A 118 2.16 0.28 5.86
C LEU A 118 2.53 -0.70 4.75
N LEU A 119 2.13 -1.97 4.85
CA LEU A 119 2.36 -2.97 3.80
C LEU A 119 1.61 -2.61 2.51
N PHE A 120 0.38 -2.11 2.62
CA PHE A 120 -0.37 -1.57 1.47
C PHE A 120 0.34 -0.35 0.87
N THR A 121 0.80 0.61 1.67
CA THR A 121 1.48 1.80 1.16
C THR A 121 2.79 1.44 0.46
N PHE A 122 3.66 0.62 1.06
CA PHE A 122 4.93 0.24 0.43
C PHE A 122 4.73 -0.63 -0.81
N SER A 123 3.79 -1.58 -0.78
CA SER A 123 3.47 -2.36 -1.98
C SER A 123 2.89 -1.51 -3.10
N GLY A 124 2.09 -0.49 -2.79
CA GLY A 124 1.62 0.50 -3.76
C GLY A 124 2.77 1.25 -4.43
N LEU A 125 3.77 1.69 -3.65
CA LEU A 125 4.99 2.29 -4.20
C LEU A 125 5.76 1.32 -5.11
N PHE A 126 5.80 0.03 -4.77
CA PHE A 126 6.40 -0.98 -5.63
C PHE A 126 5.57 -1.27 -6.89
N GLY A 127 4.24 -1.19 -6.82
CA GLY A 127 3.35 -1.23 -7.98
C GLY A 127 3.64 -0.08 -8.93
N TRP A 128 3.82 1.13 -8.39
CA TRP A 128 4.26 2.31 -9.15
C TRP A 128 5.63 2.12 -9.80
N ALA A 129 6.64 1.69 -9.03
CA ALA A 129 7.98 1.46 -9.56
C ALA A 129 7.98 0.38 -10.66
N SER A 130 7.20 -0.68 -10.46
CA SER A 130 7.03 -1.76 -11.45
C SER A 130 6.39 -1.25 -12.73
N LYS A 131 5.40 -0.37 -12.63
CA LYS A 131 4.75 0.26 -13.78
C LYS A 131 5.75 1.05 -14.62
N ILE A 132 6.55 1.90 -13.98
CA ILE A 132 7.63 2.66 -14.66
C ILE A 132 8.63 1.72 -15.32
N ALA A 133 9.06 0.66 -14.62
CA ALA A 133 10.00 -0.31 -15.17
C ALA A 133 9.43 -1.03 -16.40
N MET A 134 8.18 -1.46 -16.34
CA MET A 134 7.51 -2.14 -17.45
C MET A 134 7.31 -1.24 -18.66
N ASP A 135 6.96 0.03 -18.45
CA ASP A 135 6.81 0.99 -19.56
C ASP A 135 8.17 1.27 -20.24
N LYS A 136 9.30 1.17 -19.53
CA LYS A 136 10.66 1.30 -20.10
C LYS A 136 11.15 0.05 -20.82
N ILE A 137 10.82 -1.15 -20.33
CA ILE A 137 11.26 -2.43 -20.91
C ILE A 137 10.46 -2.78 -22.18
N GLY A 138 9.35 -2.08 -22.43
CA GLY A 138 8.44 -2.36 -23.54
C GLY A 138 7.41 -3.44 -23.17
N LYS A 139 6.17 -3.22 -23.60
CA LYS A 139 5.03 -4.12 -23.38
C LYS A 139 5.20 -5.46 -24.07
#